data_AF-W5STE6-F1
#
_entry.id   AF-W5STE6-F1
#
_cell.length_a   1.000
_cell.length_b   1.000
_cell.length_c   1.000
_cell.angle_alpha   90.00
_cell.angle_beta   90.00
_cell.angle_gamma   90.00
#
_symmetry.space_group_name_H-M   'P 1'
#
loop_
_entity.id
_entity.type
_entity.pdbx_description
1 polymer ?
#
loop_
_entity_poly.entity_id
_entity_poly.type
_entity_poly.pdbx_seq_one_letter_code
_entity_poly.pdbx_strand_id
1 'polypeptide(L)'
;MKRITFCALLMTLFLLLSCGSGQQSVDSANGGSAATGGKTLSSVLMDVSRSAENAFYSFLELLSDTLGFTVTKDTTKNAVGNYYKKLAEGIEKAIGELSAISSQTDQSDKQLGKEGNESELNKAIDSAKGVLGALKTNVESLKGIGDGNVVGHAHNAQGAGIKADELELKKTLKALQEIVKAAKGEGVPEPKAGNTTLKVGNADNKEGAKILSTSGNNPDAGDAGKAAAILATVSGNEMLASIVKSTEGDADTGVVGNADGDTSAVSFAKGGASNNLSNADTPKASAVSGGIALRS
;
A
#
# COMPACT_ATOMS: atom_id res chain seq x y z
N MET A 1 -21.89 -6.38 -14.04
CA MET A 1 -21.89 -5.01 -13.47
C MET A 1 -20.50 -4.45 -13.65
N LYS A 2 -20.34 -3.30 -14.31
CA LYS A 2 -19.04 -2.67 -14.52
C LYS A 2 -18.57 -2.12 -13.16
N ARG A 3 -17.42 -2.56 -12.66
CA ARG A 3 -16.81 -2.02 -11.43
C ARG A 3 -16.43 -0.57 -11.69
N ILE A 4 -17.06 0.36 -10.96
CA ILE A 4 -16.69 1.78 -10.99
C ILE A 4 -15.40 1.89 -10.19
N THR A 5 -14.29 2.22 -10.86
CA THR A 5 -13.00 2.40 -10.18
C THR A 5 -13.09 3.57 -9.19
N PHE A 6 -12.35 3.54 -8.08
CA PHE A 6 -12.38 4.59 -7.06
C PHE A 6 -12.19 6.01 -7.64
N CYS A 7 -11.31 6.19 -8.63
CA CYS A 7 -11.17 7.46 -9.35
C CYS A 7 -12.41 7.83 -10.18
N ALA A 8 -13.05 6.86 -10.84
CA ALA A 8 -14.30 7.09 -11.54
C ALA A 8 -15.44 7.43 -10.57
N LEU A 9 -15.43 6.84 -9.36
CA LEU A 9 -16.38 7.10 -8.28
C LEU A 9 -16.18 8.50 -7.67
N LEU A 10 -14.93 8.90 -7.45
CA LEU A 10 -14.58 10.26 -7.01
C LEU A 10 -14.99 11.29 -8.07
N MET A 11 -14.71 11.02 -9.35
CA MET A 11 -15.16 11.89 -10.45
C MET A 11 -16.68 11.91 -10.60
N THR A 12 -17.38 10.78 -10.42
CA THR A 12 -18.86 10.78 -10.43
C THR A 12 -19.44 11.49 -9.22
N LEU A 13 -18.82 11.39 -8.05
CA LEU A 13 -19.20 12.16 -6.87
C LEU A 13 -19.07 13.68 -7.13
N PHE A 14 -17.94 14.12 -7.69
CA PHE A 14 -17.74 15.52 -8.08
C PHE A 14 -18.71 15.96 -9.20
N LEU A 15 -18.98 15.10 -10.19
CA LEU A 15 -19.94 15.38 -11.25
C LEU A 15 -21.38 15.48 -10.72
N LEU A 16 -21.81 14.57 -9.84
CA LEU A 16 -23.15 14.58 -9.23
C LEU A 16 -23.36 15.77 -8.29
N LEU A 17 -22.33 16.16 -7.52
CA LEU A 17 -22.36 17.38 -6.71
C LEU A 17 -22.37 18.65 -7.59
N SER A 18 -21.69 18.64 -8.74
CA SER A 18 -21.69 19.76 -9.71
C SER A 18 -22.97 19.86 -10.56
N CYS A 19 -23.66 18.74 -10.80
CA CYS A 19 -24.94 18.69 -11.53
C CYS A 19 -26.17 18.93 -10.63
N GLY A 20 -25.99 19.09 -9.31
CA GLY A 20 -27.07 19.33 -8.35
C GLY A 20 -27.71 20.73 -8.40
N SER A 21 -27.23 21.66 -9.23
CA SER A 21 -27.76 23.02 -9.34
C SER A 21 -28.95 23.19 -10.30
N GLY A 22 -29.55 22.08 -10.78
CA GLY A 22 -30.60 22.11 -11.81
C GLY A 22 -32.04 21.95 -11.32
N GLN A 23 -32.30 21.61 -10.06
CA GLN A 23 -33.66 21.33 -9.59
C GLN A 23 -34.36 22.61 -9.13
N GLN A 24 -34.87 23.31 -10.15
CA GLN A 24 -35.97 24.26 -10.18
C GLN A 24 -36.63 24.54 -8.82
N SER A 25 -36.51 25.80 -8.38
CA SER A 25 -37.36 26.41 -7.38
C SER A 25 -38.83 26.21 -7.76
N VAL A 26 -39.51 25.29 -7.08
CA VAL A 26 -40.97 25.32 -7.02
C VAL A 26 -41.33 26.30 -5.92
N ASP A 27 -41.35 27.58 -6.28
CA ASP A 27 -42.13 28.58 -5.55
C ASP A 27 -43.60 28.15 -5.64
N SER A 28 -44.08 27.47 -4.60
CA SER A 28 -45.51 27.39 -4.31
C SER A 28 -45.74 28.07 -2.98
N ALA A 29 -46.08 29.35 -3.08
CA ALA A 29 -46.67 30.10 -1.99
C ALA A 29 -48.03 29.50 -1.62
N ASN A 30 -48.18 28.99 -0.39
CA ASN A 30 -49.24 29.41 0.53
C ASN A 30 -49.22 28.62 1.86
N GLY A 31 -49.24 29.37 2.97
CA GLY A 31 -50.18 29.13 4.07
C GLY A 31 -49.83 28.06 5.10
N GLY A 32 -49.22 28.51 6.21
CA GLY A 32 -49.70 28.19 7.56
C GLY A 32 -49.29 26.85 8.19
N SER A 33 -48.49 26.98 9.25
CA SER A 33 -48.45 26.11 10.44
C SER A 33 -47.87 24.70 10.28
N ALA A 34 -46.61 24.54 10.70
CA ALA A 34 -46.26 23.72 11.85
C ALA A 34 -44.74 23.81 12.10
N ALA A 35 -44.38 24.14 13.33
CA ALA A 35 -43.03 24.01 13.82
C ALA A 35 -42.64 22.52 13.85
N THR A 36 -41.76 22.10 12.95
CA THR A 36 -40.89 20.94 13.14
C THR A 36 -39.50 21.37 12.71
N GLY A 37 -38.52 21.20 13.60
CA GLY A 37 -37.13 21.64 13.42
C GLY A 37 -36.37 20.86 12.33
N GLY A 38 -36.91 20.80 11.11
CA GLY A 38 -36.27 20.25 9.93
C GLY A 38 -35.39 21.31 9.27
N LYS A 39 -34.13 20.96 9.01
CA LYS A 39 -33.21 21.74 8.17
C LYS A 39 -33.85 21.97 6.79
N THR A 40 -33.69 23.15 6.19
CA THR A 40 -34.17 23.39 4.81
C THR A 40 -33.33 22.58 3.83
N LEU A 41 -33.89 22.16 2.69
CA LEU A 41 -33.14 21.40 1.67
C LEU A 41 -31.82 22.08 1.28
N SER A 42 -31.81 23.41 1.17
CA SER A 42 -30.59 24.18 0.91
C SER A 42 -29.54 24.04 2.02
N SER A 43 -29.96 24.02 3.29
CA SER A 43 -29.02 23.78 4.41
C SER A 43 -28.49 22.36 4.45
N VAL A 44 -29.29 21.36 4.05
CA VAL A 44 -28.81 19.97 3.95
C VAL A 44 -27.84 19.80 2.79
N LEU A 45 -28.10 20.45 1.65
CA LEU A 45 -27.16 20.48 0.51
C LEU A 45 -25.84 21.17 0.85
N MET A 46 -25.86 22.27 1.62
CA MET A 46 -24.65 22.93 2.13
C MET A 46 -23.86 22.02 3.08
N ASP A 47 -24.56 21.27 3.93
CA ASP A 47 -23.96 20.32 4.85
C ASP A 47 -23.29 19.16 4.10
N VAL A 48 -23.96 18.61 3.08
CA VAL A 48 -23.41 17.56 2.19
C VAL A 48 -22.20 18.07 1.41
N SER A 49 -22.26 19.30 0.86
CA SER A 49 -21.12 19.88 0.12
C SER A 49 -19.90 20.06 1.02
N ARG A 50 -20.11 20.55 2.25
CA ARG A 50 -19.02 20.72 3.23
C ARG A 50 -18.42 19.38 3.67
N SER A 51 -19.26 18.36 3.82
CA SER A 51 -18.82 17.00 4.16
C SER A 51 -18.03 16.35 3.02
N ALA A 52 -18.46 16.57 1.77
CA ALA A 52 -17.71 16.13 0.59
C ALA A 52 -16.34 16.81 0.48
N GLU A 53 -16.26 18.12 0.77
CA GLU A 53 -14.97 18.84 0.85
C GLU A 53 -14.05 18.23 1.92
N ASN A 54 -14.56 17.97 3.13
CA ASN A 54 -13.77 17.37 4.21
C ASN A 54 -13.24 15.97 3.86
N ALA A 55 -14.08 15.14 3.22
CA ALA A 55 -13.66 13.82 2.75
C ALA A 55 -12.56 13.93 1.69
N PHE A 56 -12.67 14.89 0.77
CA PHE A 56 -11.64 15.14 -0.25
C PHE A 56 -10.33 15.63 0.37
N TYR A 57 -10.36 16.57 1.31
CA TYR A 57 -9.15 17.03 1.99
C TYR A 57 -8.49 15.94 2.83
N SER A 58 -9.28 15.11 3.52
CA SER A 58 -8.75 13.97 4.27
C SER A 58 -8.09 12.94 3.36
N PHE A 59 -8.63 12.74 2.15
CA PHE A 59 -8.00 11.90 1.14
C PHE A 59 -6.69 12.52 0.60
N LEU A 60 -6.64 13.83 0.36
CA LEU A 60 -5.40 14.51 -0.05
C LEU A 60 -4.32 14.46 1.04
N GLU A 61 -4.71 14.65 2.30
CA GLU A 61 -3.82 14.49 3.47
C GLU A 61 -3.26 13.06 3.50
N LEU A 62 -4.13 12.04 3.35
CA LEU A 62 -3.71 10.64 3.23
C LEU A 62 -2.72 10.43 2.08
N LEU A 63 -2.97 10.95 0.88
CA LEU A 63 -2.06 10.83 -0.25
C LEU A 63 -0.72 11.53 0.00
N SER A 64 -0.75 12.73 0.58
CA SER A 64 0.45 13.50 0.95
C SER A 64 1.30 12.75 1.98
N ASP A 65 0.67 12.19 3.01
CA ASP A 65 1.35 11.40 4.04
C ASP A 65 1.92 10.10 3.47
N THR A 66 1.20 9.45 2.55
CA THR A 66 1.66 8.24 1.84
C THR A 66 2.90 8.54 0.97
N LEU A 67 2.90 9.69 0.28
CA LEU A 67 4.04 10.14 -0.53
C LEU A 67 5.16 10.75 0.33
N GLY A 68 4.91 11.02 1.61
CA GLY A 68 5.79 11.75 2.52
C GLY A 68 6.77 10.88 3.33
N PHE A 69 6.75 9.55 3.19
CA PHE A 69 7.67 8.69 3.95
C PHE A 69 9.11 8.80 3.45
N THR A 70 9.86 9.72 4.03
CA THR A 70 11.28 9.96 3.73
C THR A 70 12.15 9.07 4.61
N VAL A 71 12.95 8.21 3.99
CA VAL A 71 13.95 7.39 4.68
C VAL A 71 15.29 8.14 4.71
N THR A 72 15.91 8.18 5.89
CA THR A 72 17.24 8.73 6.14
C THR A 72 18.14 7.63 6.72
N LYS A 73 19.44 7.90 6.84
CA LYS A 73 20.39 6.95 7.47
C LYS A 73 20.04 6.60 8.93
N ASP A 74 19.26 7.43 9.60
CA ASP A 74 18.88 7.24 11.00
C ASP A 74 17.44 6.70 11.13
N THR A 75 16.75 6.45 10.01
CA THR A 75 15.41 5.86 10.00
C THR A 75 15.48 4.42 10.49
N THR A 76 14.71 4.11 11.54
CA THR A 76 14.64 2.76 12.09
C THR A 76 13.66 1.88 11.34
N LYS A 77 13.83 0.56 11.41
CA LYS A 77 12.90 -0.40 10.82
C LYS A 77 11.51 -0.28 11.43
N ASN A 78 11.42 -0.07 12.75
CA ASN A 78 10.16 0.25 13.43
C ASN A 78 9.49 1.52 12.91
N ALA A 79 10.23 2.48 12.36
CA ALA A 79 9.62 3.65 11.73
C ALA A 79 8.82 3.26 10.46
N VAL A 80 9.21 2.18 9.76
CA VAL A 80 8.47 1.63 8.62
C VAL A 80 7.14 1.02 9.10
N GLY A 81 7.15 0.22 10.17
CA GLY A 81 5.92 -0.28 10.79
C GLY A 81 5.00 0.87 11.25
N ASN A 82 5.56 1.89 11.89
CA ASN A 82 4.81 3.09 12.30
C ASN A 82 4.24 3.87 11.12
N TYR A 83 4.91 3.89 9.97
CA TYR A 83 4.38 4.47 8.75
C TYR A 83 3.12 3.74 8.28
N TYR A 84 3.13 2.41 8.20
CA TYR A 84 1.94 1.64 7.84
C TYR A 84 0.81 1.79 8.88
N LYS A 85 1.15 1.93 10.17
CA LYS A 85 0.17 2.26 11.21
C LYS A 85 -0.56 3.56 10.90
N LYS A 86 0.18 4.65 10.66
CA LYS A 86 -0.39 5.96 10.32
C LYS A 86 -1.19 5.93 9.04
N LEU A 87 -0.73 5.17 8.04
CA LEU A 87 -1.46 4.97 6.79
C LEU A 87 -2.83 4.31 7.04
N ALA A 88 -2.89 3.28 7.89
CA ALA A 88 -4.15 2.66 8.28
C ALA A 88 -5.08 3.62 9.04
N GLU A 89 -4.55 4.43 9.95
CA GLU A 89 -5.30 5.46 10.68
C GLU A 89 -5.85 6.53 9.73
N GLY A 90 -5.07 6.96 8.72
CA GLY A 90 -5.53 7.90 7.70
C GLY A 90 -6.63 7.33 6.80
N ILE A 91 -6.54 6.04 6.43
CA ILE A 91 -7.63 5.35 5.70
C ILE A 91 -8.89 5.28 6.57
N GLU A 92 -8.77 5.01 7.87
CA GLU A 92 -9.89 5.00 8.81
C GLU A 92 -10.58 6.36 8.90
N LYS A 93 -9.79 7.44 9.00
CA LYS A 93 -10.30 8.81 8.97
C LYS A 93 -11.09 9.08 7.68
N ALA A 94 -10.55 8.70 6.52
CA ALA A 94 -11.25 8.86 5.23
C ALA A 94 -12.59 8.08 5.18
N ILE A 95 -12.64 6.85 5.73
CA ILE A 95 -13.88 6.07 5.88
C ILE A 95 -14.90 6.80 6.78
N GLY A 96 -14.42 7.42 7.86
CA GLY A 96 -15.24 8.23 8.78
C GLY A 96 -15.89 9.42 8.06
N GLU A 97 -15.11 10.18 7.29
CA GLU A 97 -15.62 11.33 6.52
C GLU A 97 -16.65 10.89 5.46
N LEU A 98 -16.41 9.77 4.76
CA LEU A 98 -17.42 9.20 3.84
C LEU A 98 -18.73 8.84 4.55
N SER A 99 -18.64 8.33 5.78
CA SER A 99 -19.82 7.98 6.58
C SER A 99 -20.62 9.22 7.03
N ALA A 100 -19.94 10.35 7.24
CA ALA A 100 -20.59 11.62 7.54
C ALA A 100 -21.42 12.12 6.35
N ILE A 101 -20.92 11.97 5.12
CA ILE A 101 -21.68 12.28 3.89
C ILE A 101 -22.95 11.43 3.82
N SER A 102 -22.81 10.10 3.96
CA SER A 102 -23.96 9.18 3.86
C SER A 102 -25.08 9.53 4.84
N SER A 103 -24.70 9.88 6.08
CA SER A 103 -25.65 10.23 7.15
C SER A 103 -26.46 11.51 6.83
N GLN A 104 -25.86 12.47 6.12
CA GLN A 104 -26.54 13.70 5.70
C GLN A 104 -27.45 13.47 4.47
N THR A 105 -27.06 12.57 3.56
CA THR A 105 -27.91 12.16 2.44
C THR A 105 -29.17 11.45 2.94
N ASP A 106 -29.05 10.55 3.92
CA ASP A 106 -30.20 9.86 4.52
C ASP A 106 -31.21 10.83 5.15
N GLN A 107 -30.73 11.94 5.72
CA GLN A 107 -31.59 13.01 6.23
C GLN A 107 -32.32 13.74 5.09
N SER A 108 -31.63 13.98 3.97
CA SER A 108 -32.23 14.59 2.77
C SER A 108 -33.34 13.72 2.17
N ASP A 109 -33.08 12.41 2.02
CA ASP A 109 -34.01 11.47 1.40
C ASP A 109 -35.29 11.30 2.24
N LYS A 110 -35.16 11.30 3.58
CA LYS A 110 -36.31 11.33 4.50
C LYS A 110 -37.13 12.61 4.37
N GLN A 111 -36.49 13.77 4.23
CA GLN A 111 -37.20 15.05 4.03
C GLN A 111 -37.91 15.16 2.67
N LEU A 112 -37.42 14.46 1.65
CA LEU A 112 -38.01 14.44 0.30
C LEU A 112 -39.07 13.35 0.11
N GLY A 113 -39.40 12.58 1.16
CA GLY A 113 -40.38 11.49 1.09
C GLY A 113 -39.92 10.30 0.22
N LYS A 114 -38.60 10.17 -0.01
CA LYS A 114 -38.00 9.03 -0.73
C LYS A 114 -37.69 7.87 0.22
N GLU A 115 -38.57 7.60 1.17
CA GLU A 115 -38.40 6.49 2.12
C GLU A 115 -38.47 5.15 1.37
N GLY A 116 -37.35 4.42 1.33
CA GLY A 116 -37.32 3.02 0.86
C GLY A 116 -36.31 2.70 -0.25
N ASN A 117 -35.70 3.69 -0.90
CA ASN A 117 -34.61 3.47 -1.85
C ASN A 117 -33.36 4.22 -1.41
N GLU A 118 -32.34 3.47 -1.00
CA GLU A 118 -30.99 4.01 -0.76
C GLU A 118 -30.51 4.74 -2.02
N SER A 119 -30.12 6.01 -1.86
CA SER A 119 -29.61 6.83 -2.96
C SER A 119 -28.43 6.15 -3.65
N GLU A 120 -28.28 6.39 -4.96
CA GLU A 120 -27.12 5.89 -5.71
C GLU A 120 -25.80 6.41 -5.12
N LEU A 121 -25.84 7.59 -4.50
CA LEU A 121 -24.74 8.17 -3.74
C LEU A 121 -24.35 7.32 -2.53
N ASN A 122 -25.31 6.92 -1.69
CA ASN A 122 -25.03 6.11 -0.51
C ASN A 122 -24.50 4.72 -0.88
N LYS A 123 -25.05 4.10 -1.95
CA LYS A 123 -24.51 2.86 -2.51
C LYS A 123 -23.05 2.99 -2.96
N ALA A 124 -22.72 4.11 -3.62
CA ALA A 124 -21.35 4.40 -4.04
C ALA A 124 -20.42 4.62 -2.83
N ILE A 125 -20.89 5.36 -1.82
CA ILE A 125 -20.17 5.58 -0.57
C ILE A 125 -19.88 4.27 0.15
N ASP A 126 -20.87 3.39 0.29
CA ASP A 126 -20.69 2.10 0.96
C ASP A 126 -19.77 1.16 0.18
N SER A 127 -19.83 1.18 -1.15
CA SER A 127 -18.85 0.47 -1.98
C SER A 127 -17.43 1.00 -1.73
N ALA A 128 -17.23 2.33 -1.66
CA ALA A 128 -15.93 2.93 -1.41
C ALA A 128 -15.41 2.60 -0.01
N LYS A 129 -16.27 2.65 1.02
CA LYS A 129 -15.93 2.24 2.39
C LYS A 129 -15.53 0.77 2.46
N GLY A 130 -16.21 -0.11 1.70
CA GLY A 130 -15.84 -1.52 1.59
C GLY A 130 -14.41 -1.72 1.05
N VAL A 131 -14.07 -1.03 -0.03
CA VAL A 131 -12.71 -1.06 -0.62
C VAL A 131 -11.66 -0.52 0.35
N LEU A 132 -11.91 0.64 0.95
CA LEU A 132 -10.99 1.26 1.92
C LEU A 132 -10.84 0.40 3.18
N GLY A 133 -11.90 -0.25 3.65
CA GLY A 133 -11.85 -1.15 4.81
C GLY A 133 -10.99 -2.39 4.56
N ALA A 134 -11.08 -2.97 3.35
CA ALA A 134 -10.20 -4.06 2.94
C ALA A 134 -8.73 -3.61 2.86
N LEU A 135 -8.47 -2.45 2.24
CA LEU A 135 -7.13 -1.88 2.15
C LEU A 135 -6.55 -1.58 3.54
N LYS A 136 -7.32 -0.96 4.43
CA LYS A 136 -6.95 -0.68 5.83
C LYS A 136 -6.50 -1.96 6.52
N THR A 137 -7.30 -3.01 6.46
CA THR A 137 -7.00 -4.29 7.14
C THR A 137 -5.64 -4.85 6.71
N ASN A 138 -5.36 -4.82 5.41
CA ASN A 138 -4.10 -5.35 4.88
C ASN A 138 -2.91 -4.45 5.22
N VAL A 139 -3.06 -3.12 5.13
CA VAL A 139 -2.05 -2.13 5.52
C VAL A 139 -1.74 -2.21 7.01
N GLU A 140 -2.77 -2.31 7.84
CA GLU A 140 -2.66 -2.37 9.31
C GLU A 140 -1.93 -3.64 9.77
N SER A 141 -1.97 -4.71 8.98
CA SER A 141 -1.19 -5.92 9.26
C SER A 141 0.32 -5.66 9.29
N LEU A 142 0.80 -4.58 8.66
CA LEU A 142 2.21 -4.17 8.65
C LEU A 142 2.59 -3.24 9.81
N LYS A 143 1.66 -2.83 10.69
CA LYS A 143 1.90 -1.79 11.72
C LYS A 143 2.98 -2.08 12.78
N GLY A 144 3.48 -3.31 12.82
CA GLY A 144 4.44 -3.77 13.82
C GLY A 144 5.60 -4.55 13.20
N ILE A 145 5.89 -4.34 11.92
CA ILE A 145 7.10 -4.87 11.31
C ILE A 145 8.32 -4.04 11.72
N GLY A 146 9.48 -4.68 11.68
CA GLY A 146 10.76 -4.05 11.96
C GLY A 146 11.20 -4.18 13.41
N ASP A 147 12.41 -3.68 13.67
CA ASP A 147 13.04 -3.64 14.97
C ASP A 147 13.63 -2.23 15.25
N GLY A 148 14.39 -2.11 16.34
CA GLY A 148 15.05 -0.86 16.73
C GLY A 148 16.27 -0.48 15.88
N ASN A 149 16.72 -1.34 14.98
CA ASN A 149 17.86 -1.05 14.12
C ASN A 149 17.48 -0.06 13.02
N VAL A 150 18.50 0.55 12.40
CA VAL A 150 18.30 1.40 11.22
C VAL A 150 18.02 0.55 9.98
N VAL A 151 17.27 1.12 9.04
CA VAL A 151 17.11 0.57 7.68
C VAL A 151 18.50 0.50 7.05
N GLY A 152 18.86 -0.68 6.53
CA GLY A 152 20.21 -0.93 6.00
C GLY A 152 21.28 -1.15 7.08
N HIS A 153 20.91 -1.47 8.33
CA HIS A 153 21.86 -1.83 9.38
C HIS A 153 22.78 -2.98 8.93
N ALA A 154 24.09 -2.70 8.89
CA ALA A 154 25.12 -3.70 8.66
C ALA A 154 25.79 -4.05 9.98
N HIS A 155 25.76 -5.34 10.33
CA HIS A 155 26.41 -5.80 11.55
C HIS A 155 27.93 -5.81 11.36
N ASN A 156 28.68 -5.33 12.35
CA ASN A 156 30.13 -5.15 12.30
C ASN A 156 30.91 -6.31 12.95
N ALA A 157 30.24 -7.30 13.51
CA ALA A 157 30.86 -8.50 14.06
C ALA A 157 31.11 -9.55 12.97
N GLN A 158 32.26 -10.23 13.04
CA GLN A 158 32.65 -11.24 12.06
C GLN A 158 31.79 -12.51 12.18
N GLY A 159 31.21 -12.97 11.07
CA GLY A 159 30.46 -14.22 10.97
C GLY A 159 28.99 -14.11 11.38
N ALA A 160 28.46 -12.89 11.45
CA ALA A 160 27.27 -12.58 12.24
C ALA A 160 26.05 -12.13 11.41
N GLY A 161 25.87 -12.70 10.22
CA GLY A 161 24.63 -12.51 9.46
C GLY A 161 23.47 -13.22 10.17
N ILE A 162 22.49 -12.46 10.68
CA ILE A 162 21.32 -13.01 11.36
C ILE A 162 20.22 -13.30 10.33
N LYS A 163 19.69 -14.53 10.31
CA LYS A 163 18.54 -14.89 9.46
C LYS A 163 17.35 -14.00 9.80
N ALA A 164 16.64 -13.54 8.77
CA ALA A 164 15.38 -12.83 8.98
C ALA A 164 14.39 -13.72 9.76
N ASP A 165 13.58 -13.11 10.62
CA ASP A 165 12.53 -13.82 11.34
C ASP A 165 11.52 -14.41 10.35
N GLU A 166 11.24 -15.70 10.51
CA GLU A 166 10.39 -16.42 9.57
C GLU A 166 8.93 -15.94 9.62
N LEU A 167 8.41 -15.73 10.84
CA LEU A 167 7.01 -15.36 11.05
C LEU A 167 6.76 -13.93 10.56
N GLU A 168 7.68 -13.01 10.83
CA GLU A 168 7.60 -11.64 10.34
C GLU A 168 7.71 -11.58 8.81
N LEU A 169 8.58 -12.38 8.21
CA LEU A 169 8.74 -12.42 6.75
C LEU A 169 7.47 -12.96 6.07
N LYS A 170 6.89 -14.05 6.58
CA LYS A 170 5.62 -14.61 6.10
C LYS A 170 4.46 -13.62 6.27
N LYS A 171 4.40 -12.95 7.43
CA LYS A 171 3.38 -11.94 7.72
C LYS A 171 3.47 -10.76 6.75
N THR A 172 4.68 -10.27 6.50
CA THR A 172 4.95 -9.17 5.57
C THR A 172 4.59 -9.56 4.13
N LEU A 173 5.00 -10.76 3.69
CA LEU A 173 4.66 -11.31 2.37
C LEU A 173 3.14 -11.35 2.17
N LYS A 174 2.40 -11.96 3.11
CA LYS A 174 0.93 -12.06 3.05
C LYS A 174 0.26 -10.71 2.94
N ALA A 175 0.67 -9.77 3.78
CA ALA A 175 0.09 -8.43 3.78
C ALA A 175 0.29 -7.74 2.41
N LEU A 176 1.50 -7.80 1.85
CA LEU A 176 1.79 -7.23 0.52
C LEU A 176 1.01 -7.93 -0.59
N GLN A 177 0.87 -9.26 -0.53
CA GLN A 177 0.06 -10.03 -1.48
C GLN A 177 -1.42 -9.64 -1.44
N GLU A 178 -2.00 -9.53 -0.24
CA GLU A 178 -3.41 -9.14 -0.08
C GLU A 178 -3.65 -7.66 -0.46
N ILE A 179 -2.68 -6.76 -0.24
CA ILE A 179 -2.74 -5.38 -0.77
C ILE A 179 -2.81 -5.40 -2.30
N VAL A 180 -1.89 -6.11 -2.97
CA VAL A 180 -1.86 -6.19 -4.44
C VAL A 180 -3.12 -6.85 -5.00
N LYS A 181 -3.61 -7.91 -4.35
CA LYS A 181 -4.84 -8.61 -4.73
C LYS A 181 -6.08 -7.73 -4.59
N ALA A 182 -6.18 -6.96 -3.50
CA ALA A 182 -7.25 -5.99 -3.32
C ALA A 182 -7.21 -4.92 -4.42
N ALA A 183 -6.04 -4.36 -4.71
CA ALA A 183 -5.86 -3.38 -5.78
C ALA A 183 -6.22 -3.93 -7.17
N LYS A 184 -5.82 -5.17 -7.48
CA LYS A 184 -6.20 -5.88 -8.72
C LYS A 184 -7.71 -6.06 -8.83
N GLY A 185 -8.39 -6.35 -7.71
CA GLY A 185 -9.86 -6.40 -7.63
C GLY A 185 -10.51 -5.12 -8.14
N GLU A 186 -9.87 -3.97 -7.89
CA GLU A 186 -10.32 -2.65 -8.30
C GLU A 186 -9.77 -2.21 -9.67
N GLY A 187 -9.16 -3.11 -10.43
CA GLY A 187 -8.66 -2.85 -11.78
C GLY A 187 -7.30 -2.14 -11.84
N VAL A 188 -6.60 -2.02 -10.70
CA VAL A 188 -5.19 -1.59 -10.71
C VAL A 188 -4.34 -2.67 -11.38
N PRO A 189 -3.52 -2.35 -12.39
CA PRO A 189 -2.64 -3.32 -13.02
C PRO A 189 -1.70 -3.97 -12.01
N GLU A 190 -1.46 -5.27 -12.19
CA GLU A 190 -0.49 -5.98 -11.36
C GLU A 190 0.92 -5.40 -11.56
N PRO A 191 1.76 -5.52 -10.51
CA PRO A 191 3.15 -5.14 -10.63
C PRO A 191 3.87 -5.87 -11.77
N LYS A 192 4.71 -5.14 -12.53
CA LYS A 192 5.41 -5.69 -13.69
C LYS A 192 6.67 -6.42 -13.27
N ALA A 193 6.83 -7.67 -13.70
CA ALA A 193 8.04 -8.44 -13.41
C ALA A 193 9.27 -7.87 -14.16
N GLY A 194 10.39 -7.76 -13.43
CA GLY A 194 11.68 -7.41 -14.01
C GLY A 194 12.47 -8.66 -14.43
N ASN A 195 13.18 -8.58 -15.56
CA ASN A 195 13.97 -9.68 -16.13
C ASN A 195 15.48 -9.40 -16.13
N THR A 196 15.91 -8.21 -15.71
CA THR A 196 17.32 -7.85 -15.57
C THR A 196 17.99 -8.80 -14.58
N THR A 197 19.15 -9.35 -14.96
CA THR A 197 19.95 -10.22 -14.09
C THR A 197 20.98 -9.39 -13.31
N LEU A 198 21.87 -10.03 -12.54
CA LEU A 198 22.88 -9.32 -11.74
C LEU A 198 24.02 -8.75 -12.61
N LYS A 199 24.10 -9.16 -13.88
CA LYS A 199 25.03 -8.61 -14.85
C LYS A 199 24.40 -7.42 -15.58
N VAL A 200 25.03 -6.25 -15.44
CA VAL A 200 24.56 -5.01 -16.04
C VAL A 200 25.59 -4.56 -17.07
N GLY A 201 25.28 -4.80 -18.35
CA GLY A 201 26.25 -4.65 -19.44
C GLY A 201 27.44 -5.59 -19.23
N ASN A 202 28.65 -5.03 -19.08
CA ASN A 202 29.87 -5.80 -18.82
C ASN A 202 30.20 -5.95 -17.33
N ALA A 203 29.49 -5.25 -16.44
CA ALA A 203 29.74 -5.31 -15.01
C ALA A 203 29.03 -6.53 -14.38
N ASP A 204 29.82 -7.40 -13.75
CA ASP A 204 29.32 -8.50 -12.93
C ASP A 204 29.13 -8.02 -11.49
N ASN A 205 27.87 -7.92 -11.06
CA ASN A 205 27.51 -7.47 -9.71
C ASN A 205 27.06 -8.61 -8.80
N LYS A 206 27.26 -9.89 -9.17
CA LYS A 206 26.72 -11.02 -8.41
C LYS A 206 27.14 -11.04 -6.94
N GLU A 207 28.34 -10.55 -6.62
CA GLU A 207 28.80 -10.48 -5.24
C GLU A 207 28.03 -9.47 -4.38
N GLY A 208 27.28 -8.56 -5.00
CA GLY A 208 26.32 -7.71 -4.30
C GLY A 208 25.25 -8.50 -3.56
N ALA A 209 24.88 -9.71 -4.01
CA ALA A 209 23.93 -10.56 -3.29
C ALA A 209 24.47 -11.03 -1.92
N LYS A 210 25.79 -11.00 -1.69
CA LYS A 210 26.38 -11.42 -0.41
C LYS A 210 25.93 -10.57 0.76
N ILE A 211 25.46 -9.33 0.54
CA ILE A 211 24.94 -8.50 1.65
C ILE A 211 23.77 -9.16 2.39
N LEU A 212 23.14 -10.19 1.80
CA LEU A 212 22.09 -11.01 2.39
C LEU A 212 22.60 -12.32 3.02
N SER A 213 23.91 -12.47 3.19
CA SER A 213 24.51 -13.66 3.77
C SER A 213 24.19 -13.82 5.26
N THR A 214 23.94 -15.07 5.66
CA THR A 214 23.72 -15.48 7.06
C THR A 214 24.76 -16.48 7.54
N SER A 215 25.63 -16.92 6.63
CA SER A 215 26.69 -17.87 6.89
C SER A 215 27.76 -17.76 5.80
N GLY A 216 28.94 -18.33 6.09
CA GLY A 216 30.10 -18.23 5.21
C GLY A 216 30.89 -16.95 5.44
N ASN A 217 31.56 -16.46 4.38
CA ASN A 217 32.34 -15.23 4.45
C ASN A 217 31.43 -14.01 4.52
N ASN A 218 31.79 -13.04 5.37
CA ASN A 218 31.09 -11.76 5.43
C ASN A 218 31.25 -10.99 4.12
N PRO A 219 30.28 -10.13 3.77
CA PRO A 219 30.42 -9.19 2.67
C PRO A 219 31.59 -8.25 2.91
N ASP A 220 32.32 -7.92 1.84
CA ASP A 220 33.33 -6.87 1.87
C ASP A 220 32.75 -5.51 1.42
N ALA A 221 33.57 -4.46 1.50
CA ALA A 221 33.13 -3.11 1.11
C ALA A 221 32.78 -3.00 -0.39
N GLY A 222 33.38 -3.83 -1.24
CA GLY A 222 33.07 -3.87 -2.67
C GLY A 222 31.71 -4.50 -2.97
N ASP A 223 31.31 -5.49 -2.17
CA ASP A 223 29.99 -6.13 -2.27
C ASP A 223 28.86 -5.12 -2.04
N ALA A 224 29.01 -4.18 -1.09
CA ALA A 224 28.00 -3.13 -0.86
C ALA A 224 27.80 -2.22 -2.08
N GLY A 225 28.89 -1.85 -2.77
CA GLY A 225 28.82 -1.07 -4.01
C GLY A 225 28.10 -1.81 -5.14
N LYS A 226 28.34 -3.13 -5.25
CA LYS A 226 27.64 -4.00 -6.22
C LYS A 226 26.16 -4.17 -5.88
N ALA A 227 25.80 -4.28 -4.60
CA ALA A 227 24.41 -4.32 -4.16
C ALA A 227 23.67 -3.03 -4.53
N ALA A 228 24.30 -1.87 -4.35
CA ALA A 228 23.76 -0.58 -4.78
C ALA A 228 23.60 -0.51 -6.31
N ALA A 229 24.55 -1.05 -7.08
CA ALA A 229 24.44 -1.12 -8.54
C ALA A 229 23.27 -2.01 -8.99
N ILE A 230 23.03 -3.15 -8.33
CA ILE A 230 21.85 -4.00 -8.58
C ILE A 230 20.57 -3.21 -8.31
N LEU A 231 20.46 -2.55 -7.15
CA LEU A 231 19.27 -1.79 -6.76
C LEU A 231 18.95 -0.66 -7.75
N ALA A 232 19.97 -0.01 -8.31
CA ALA A 232 19.81 1.04 -9.31
C ALA A 232 19.25 0.56 -10.66
N THR A 233 19.18 -0.76 -10.90
CA THR A 233 18.68 -1.33 -12.17
C THR A 233 17.22 -1.77 -12.11
N VAL A 234 16.58 -1.64 -10.96
CA VAL A 234 15.21 -2.12 -10.75
C VAL A 234 14.29 -1.02 -10.26
N SER A 235 13.06 -1.04 -10.72
CA SER A 235 12.00 -0.20 -10.21
C SER A 235 11.36 -0.81 -8.96
N GLY A 236 10.72 0.04 -8.13
CA GLY A 236 9.88 -0.43 -7.02
C GLY A 236 8.76 -1.36 -7.47
N ASN A 237 8.27 -1.17 -8.70
CA ASN A 237 7.26 -2.03 -9.32
C ASN A 237 7.79 -3.46 -9.54
N GLU A 238 9.00 -3.60 -10.07
CA GLU A 238 9.64 -4.90 -10.29
C GLU A 238 10.02 -5.59 -8.98
N MET A 239 10.48 -4.82 -7.99
CA MET A 239 10.73 -5.35 -6.64
C MET A 239 9.45 -5.89 -6.00
N LEU A 240 8.37 -5.11 -6.03
CA LEU A 240 7.08 -5.54 -5.49
C LEU A 240 6.54 -6.78 -6.23
N ALA A 241 6.65 -6.81 -7.57
CA ALA A 241 6.28 -7.97 -8.37
C ALA A 241 7.05 -9.23 -7.94
N SER A 242 8.34 -9.10 -7.69
CA SER A 242 9.18 -10.22 -7.25
C SER A 242 8.84 -10.69 -5.83
N ILE A 243 8.53 -9.76 -4.94
CA ILE A 243 8.11 -10.08 -3.56
C ILE A 243 6.79 -10.84 -3.58
N VAL A 244 5.73 -10.29 -4.19
CA VAL A 244 4.39 -10.90 -4.12
C VAL A 244 4.26 -12.21 -4.89
N LYS A 245 5.19 -12.50 -5.83
CA LYS A 245 5.28 -13.80 -6.51
C LYS A 245 5.94 -14.89 -5.64
N SER A 246 6.67 -14.50 -4.59
CA SER A 246 7.30 -15.45 -3.67
C SER A 246 6.23 -16.27 -2.90
N THR A 247 6.64 -17.43 -2.39
CA THR A 247 5.77 -18.30 -1.59
C THR A 247 6.15 -18.25 -0.12
N GLU A 248 5.25 -18.63 0.79
CA GLU A 248 5.58 -18.69 2.22
C GLU A 248 6.70 -19.68 2.54
N GLY A 249 6.80 -20.79 1.78
CA GLY A 249 7.83 -21.80 1.98
C GLY A 249 9.25 -21.29 1.72
N ASP A 250 9.38 -20.23 0.94
CA ASP A 250 10.67 -19.57 0.67
C ASP A 250 11.28 -18.98 1.97
N ALA A 251 10.43 -18.61 2.94
CA ALA A 251 10.87 -18.06 4.22
C ALA A 251 11.43 -19.11 5.19
N ASP A 252 11.13 -20.40 4.96
CA ASP A 252 11.51 -21.50 5.85
C ASP A 252 13.02 -21.75 5.78
N THR A 253 13.54 -21.83 4.56
CA THR A 253 14.90 -22.32 4.30
C THR A 253 15.85 -21.25 3.76
N GLY A 254 15.33 -20.25 3.04
CA GLY A 254 16.14 -19.27 2.34
C GLY A 254 16.92 -19.88 1.16
N VAL A 255 18.12 -19.35 0.90
CA VAL A 255 18.97 -19.81 -0.21
C VAL A 255 19.85 -20.97 0.24
N VAL A 256 19.35 -22.20 0.08
CA VAL A 256 20.06 -23.45 0.46
C VAL A 256 21.01 -23.99 -0.62
N GLY A 257 20.70 -23.78 -1.90
CA GLY A 257 21.56 -24.11 -3.05
C GLY A 257 22.06 -22.86 -3.75
N ASN A 258 22.81 -23.02 -4.85
CA ASN A 258 23.25 -21.89 -5.67
C ASN A 258 22.03 -21.10 -6.17
N ALA A 259 22.03 -19.80 -5.95
CA ALA A 259 20.98 -18.93 -6.43
C ALA A 259 20.97 -18.87 -7.96
N ASP A 260 19.77 -18.84 -8.53
CA ASP A 260 19.49 -18.83 -9.96
C ASP A 260 18.33 -17.89 -10.31
N GLY A 261 17.87 -17.94 -11.57
CA GLY A 261 16.78 -17.11 -12.08
C GLY A 261 15.39 -17.36 -11.45
N ASP A 262 15.23 -18.47 -10.72
CA ASP A 262 13.99 -18.87 -10.05
C ASP A 262 14.02 -18.61 -8.54
N THR A 263 15.19 -18.28 -7.99
CA THR A 263 15.35 -17.92 -6.58
C THR A 263 14.53 -16.69 -6.23
N SER A 264 13.64 -16.82 -5.24
CA SER A 264 12.65 -15.78 -4.92
C SER A 264 13.21 -14.66 -4.03
N ALA A 265 12.49 -13.53 -4.01
CA ALA A 265 12.86 -12.39 -3.17
C ALA A 265 12.81 -12.75 -1.67
N VAL A 266 11.86 -13.58 -1.26
CA VAL A 266 11.72 -14.03 0.13
C VAL A 266 12.86 -14.98 0.51
N SER A 267 13.29 -15.87 -0.39
CA SER A 267 14.47 -16.72 -0.15
C SER A 267 15.72 -15.86 0.07
N PHE A 268 15.92 -14.84 -0.77
CA PHE A 268 17.00 -13.87 -0.61
C PHE A 268 16.89 -13.09 0.71
N ALA A 269 15.69 -12.65 1.11
CA ALA A 269 15.47 -11.95 2.38
C ALA A 269 15.84 -12.83 3.60
N LYS A 270 15.43 -14.10 3.58
CA LYS A 270 15.77 -15.08 4.61
C LYS A 270 17.29 -15.28 4.71
N GLY A 271 17.96 -15.23 3.56
CA GLY A 271 19.41 -15.31 3.43
C GLY A 271 19.93 -16.72 3.20
N GLY A 272 21.24 -16.85 3.10
CA GLY A 272 21.92 -18.11 2.85
C GLY A 272 23.44 -18.00 3.01
N ALA A 273 24.18 -19.01 2.56
CA ALA A 273 25.63 -18.96 2.51
C ALA A 273 26.10 -17.97 1.44
N SER A 274 27.15 -17.18 1.71
CA SER A 274 27.62 -16.17 0.75
C SER A 274 27.99 -16.75 -0.63
N ASN A 275 28.61 -17.94 -0.68
CA ASN A 275 28.93 -18.61 -1.94
C ASN A 275 27.69 -19.03 -2.75
N ASN A 276 26.59 -19.38 -2.07
CA ASN A 276 25.35 -19.75 -2.72
C ASN A 276 24.65 -18.50 -3.30
N LEU A 277 24.66 -17.41 -2.54
CA LEU A 277 24.04 -16.14 -2.93
C LEU A 277 24.71 -15.50 -4.14
N SER A 278 26.04 -15.55 -4.22
CA SER A 278 26.83 -14.94 -5.30
C SER A 278 27.41 -15.95 -6.30
N ASN A 279 26.81 -17.14 -6.41
CA ASN A 279 27.36 -18.20 -7.26
C ASN A 279 27.33 -17.82 -8.76
N ALA A 280 26.23 -17.22 -9.20
CA ALA A 280 25.95 -16.90 -10.59
C ALA A 280 25.43 -15.47 -10.73
N ASP A 281 25.55 -14.94 -11.94
CA ASP A 281 25.00 -13.63 -12.34
C ASP A 281 23.59 -13.73 -12.96
N THR A 282 23.04 -14.95 -13.02
CA THR A 282 21.71 -15.29 -13.56
C THR A 282 20.52 -14.94 -12.66
N PRO A 283 20.62 -14.80 -11.32
CA PRO A 283 19.49 -14.36 -10.52
C PRO A 283 18.93 -13.02 -10.98
N LYS A 284 17.63 -12.83 -10.78
CA LYS A 284 16.97 -11.58 -11.15
C LYS A 284 17.36 -10.49 -10.17
N ALA A 285 17.75 -9.33 -10.70
CA ALA A 285 18.07 -8.14 -9.91
C ALA A 285 16.88 -7.72 -9.03
N SER A 286 15.65 -7.90 -9.52
CA SER A 286 14.41 -7.62 -8.79
C SER A 286 14.19 -8.53 -7.59
N ALA A 287 14.62 -9.80 -7.69
CA ALA A 287 14.54 -10.75 -6.58
C ALA A 287 15.56 -10.42 -5.49
N VAL A 288 16.82 -10.16 -5.86
CA VAL A 288 17.84 -9.73 -4.89
C VAL A 288 17.43 -8.42 -4.21
N SER A 289 16.99 -7.43 -4.98
CA SER A 289 16.57 -6.13 -4.45
C SER A 289 15.31 -6.23 -3.58
N GLY A 290 14.35 -7.08 -3.95
CA GLY A 290 13.20 -7.41 -3.09
C GLY A 290 13.63 -8.07 -1.78
N GLY A 291 14.64 -8.93 -1.82
CA GLY A 291 15.24 -9.53 -0.63
C GLY A 291 15.93 -8.52 0.28
N ILE A 292 16.64 -7.55 -0.30
CA ILE A 292 17.23 -6.40 0.42
C ILE A 292 16.13 -5.58 1.08
N ALA A 293 15.08 -5.23 0.34
CA ALA A 293 13.97 -4.42 0.84
C ALA A 293 13.25 -5.09 2.01
N LEU A 294 12.96 -6.39 1.92
CA LEU A 294 12.29 -7.14 3.00
C LEU A 294 13.14 -7.28 4.27
N ARG A 295 14.46 -7.18 4.15
CA ARG A 295 15.39 -7.31 5.28
C ARG A 295 15.72 -5.98 5.94
N SER A 296 15.55 -4.90 5.19
CA SER A 296 15.86 -3.53 5.58
C SER A 296 14.75 -2.94 6.42
#